data_AF-A0A0N5BP55-F1
#
_entry.id   AF-A0A0N5BP55-F1
#
_cell.length_a   1.000
_cell.length_b   1.000
_cell.length_c   1.000
_cell.angle_alpha   90.00
_cell.angle_beta   90.00
_cell.angle_gamma   90.00
#
_symmetry.space_group_name_H-M   'P 1'
#
loop_
_entity.id
_entity.type
_entity.pdbx_description
1 polymer ?
#
loop_
_entity_poly.entity_id
_entity_poly.type
_entity_poly.pdbx_seq_one_letter_code
_entity_poly.pdbx_strand_id
1 'polypeptide(L)'
;MLLKLYLLGAALAFMPLSTQPPGPQQETLFPYIDKDITNATFPKDLNVTTNSDVVLVKCPNLGYRHKDNDESFAQNSEVFISGSTYSPSGNSFAWVPVLKSKPGPTYLKCGRINLEGAGNPRYDWIFNVIWENTTGSENILIREGTTKEIQKKHLNENILIREWIFNVIWKNATGSEDILLHERGITEIADKHLKCNSGAGNQIIFGSEKKGGFSLFKQTEQLGNLYVNQMFYYFIEPKKNESIKEPCGITKIYGKEPTIILKAYESTSVAPISNLFHRINLLQTGQQTIEVVLNMSGNLKYYQGEEIILTKMRYVKGESQVIENSNTSIKSNFTINGYDLLDLTYSYPHGNTHVKISKRYYFAPSSNDLTINEKTVEYFTNETSRKPNCPLFYLNIGYLYKFKHNETEKD
;
A
#
# COMPACT_ATOMS: atom_id res chain seq x y z
N MET A 1 -22.04 -30.42 -72.99
CA MET A 1 -21.84 -29.99 -71.58
C MET A 1 -21.30 -31.17 -70.80
N LEU A 2 -19.97 -31.23 -70.64
CA LEU A 2 -19.27 -32.30 -69.93
C LEU A 2 -18.95 -31.82 -68.50
N LEU A 3 -19.45 -32.58 -67.54
CA LEU A 3 -19.29 -32.38 -66.10
C LEU A 3 -17.87 -32.81 -65.68
N LYS A 4 -17.04 -31.86 -65.24
CA LYS A 4 -15.74 -32.16 -64.61
C LYS A 4 -15.93 -32.21 -63.09
N LEU A 5 -16.01 -33.41 -62.53
CA LEU A 5 -15.73 -33.64 -61.10
C LEU A 5 -14.22 -33.68 -60.91
N TYR A 6 -13.67 -32.72 -60.17
CA TYR A 6 -12.35 -32.87 -59.55
C TYR A 6 -12.56 -33.33 -58.11
N LEU A 7 -12.15 -34.57 -57.83
CA LEU A 7 -11.91 -35.06 -56.48
C LEU A 7 -10.71 -34.28 -55.90
N LEU A 8 -10.98 -33.33 -55.00
CA LEU A 8 -9.98 -32.83 -54.06
C LEU A 8 -9.91 -33.83 -52.91
N GLY A 9 -8.93 -34.73 -52.98
CA GLY A 9 -8.51 -35.53 -51.85
C GLY A 9 -7.99 -34.61 -50.75
N ALA A 10 -8.80 -34.41 -49.72
CA ALA A 10 -8.35 -33.78 -48.49
C ALA A 10 -7.37 -34.74 -47.80
N ALA A 11 -6.07 -34.53 -48.04
CA ALA A 11 -5.04 -35.03 -47.16
C ALA A 11 -5.16 -34.28 -45.82
N LEU A 12 -6.03 -34.78 -44.94
CA LEU A 12 -5.99 -34.50 -43.51
C LEU A 12 -4.68 -35.10 -42.99
N ALA A 13 -3.62 -34.32 -43.08
CA ALA A 13 -2.45 -34.53 -42.24
C ALA A 13 -2.94 -34.42 -40.79
N PHE A 14 -3.16 -35.56 -40.16
CA PHE A 14 -3.15 -35.67 -38.71
C PHE A 14 -1.80 -35.10 -38.25
N MET A 15 -1.76 -33.82 -37.88
CA MET A 15 -0.76 -33.37 -36.94
C MET A 15 -0.99 -34.22 -35.69
N PRO A 16 -0.05 -35.07 -35.27
CA PRO A 16 -0.16 -35.66 -33.95
C PRO A 16 -0.13 -34.48 -32.98
N LEU A 17 -1.29 -34.13 -32.41
CA LEU A 17 -1.28 -33.47 -31.12
C LEU A 17 -0.48 -34.42 -30.24
N SER A 18 0.70 -33.96 -29.81
CA SER A 18 1.53 -34.65 -28.83
C SER A 18 0.71 -34.80 -27.56
N THR A 19 -0.04 -35.89 -27.50
CA THR A 19 -0.80 -36.37 -26.34
C THR A 19 0.06 -37.29 -25.49
N GLN A 20 1.37 -37.37 -25.75
CA GLN A 20 2.29 -37.96 -24.80
C GLN A 20 2.17 -37.17 -23.49
N PRO A 21 1.87 -37.85 -22.36
CA PRO A 21 1.97 -37.23 -21.06
C PRO A 21 3.36 -36.61 -20.96
N PRO A 22 3.49 -35.35 -20.53
CA PRO A 22 4.80 -34.76 -20.35
C PRO A 22 5.58 -35.68 -19.40
N GLY A 23 6.65 -36.29 -19.92
CA GLY A 23 7.54 -37.16 -19.13
C GLY A 23 8.09 -36.43 -17.90
N PRO A 24 8.91 -37.10 -17.07
CA PRO A 24 9.32 -36.62 -15.76
C PRO A 24 9.72 -35.13 -15.79
N GLN A 25 8.89 -34.25 -15.21
CA GLN A 25 9.11 -32.81 -15.33
C GLN A 25 10.15 -32.31 -14.33
N GLN A 26 10.47 -33.09 -13.30
CA GLN A 26 11.49 -32.74 -12.30
C GLN A 26 12.82 -32.37 -12.95
N GLU A 27 13.37 -33.21 -13.82
CA GLU A 27 14.72 -33.02 -14.40
C GLU A 27 14.81 -31.73 -15.24
N THR A 28 13.70 -31.29 -15.82
CA THR A 28 13.66 -30.10 -16.69
C THR A 28 13.21 -28.84 -15.97
N LEU A 29 12.33 -28.94 -14.97
CA LEU A 29 11.73 -27.79 -14.29
C LEU A 29 12.32 -27.52 -12.90
N PHE A 30 12.71 -28.56 -12.17
CA PHE A 30 13.22 -28.46 -10.80
C PHE A 30 14.46 -29.35 -10.60
N PRO A 31 15.53 -29.14 -11.40
CA PRO A 31 16.73 -30.00 -11.36
C PRO A 31 17.48 -29.95 -10.02
N TYR A 32 17.18 -28.97 -9.18
CA TYR A 32 17.77 -28.76 -7.85
C TYR A 32 16.98 -29.43 -6.71
N ILE A 33 15.89 -30.11 -7.03
CA ILE A 33 15.13 -30.96 -6.11
C ILE A 33 15.40 -32.40 -6.50
N ASP A 34 15.74 -33.23 -5.53
CA ASP A 34 16.02 -34.65 -5.76
C ASP A 34 14.79 -35.36 -6.32
N LYS A 35 15.02 -36.34 -7.19
CA LYS A 35 13.97 -37.16 -7.83
C LYS A 35 13.20 -38.02 -6.85
N ASP A 36 13.85 -38.44 -5.77
CA ASP A 36 13.24 -39.21 -4.69
C ASP A 36 13.03 -38.28 -3.48
N ILE A 37 11.80 -37.84 -3.28
CA ILE A 37 11.44 -36.94 -2.19
C ILE A 37 11.30 -37.74 -0.89
N THR A 38 11.96 -37.27 0.16
CA THR A 38 11.92 -37.83 1.52
C THR A 38 11.58 -36.75 2.54
N ASN A 39 11.42 -37.14 3.82
CA ASN A 39 11.21 -36.19 4.92
C ASN A 39 12.34 -35.16 5.08
N ALA A 40 13.52 -35.39 4.50
CA ALA A 40 14.66 -34.48 4.57
C ALA A 40 14.79 -33.56 3.33
N THR A 41 13.98 -33.75 2.29
CA THR A 41 14.07 -32.95 1.05
C THR A 41 13.62 -31.51 1.25
N PHE A 42 12.64 -31.29 2.13
CA PHE A 42 12.10 -29.98 2.43
C PHE A 42 12.27 -29.63 3.92
N PRO A 43 12.45 -28.33 4.25
CA PRO A 43 12.50 -27.18 3.34
C PRO A 43 13.80 -27.14 2.51
N LYS A 44 13.71 -26.61 1.29
CA LYS A 44 14.87 -26.44 0.41
C LYS A 44 15.39 -25.00 0.48
N ASP A 45 16.67 -24.86 0.78
CA ASP A 45 17.32 -23.56 0.84
C ASP A 45 17.62 -23.01 -0.55
N LEU A 46 17.34 -21.71 -0.72
CA LEU A 46 17.47 -20.95 -1.94
C LEU A 46 18.21 -19.64 -1.62
N ASN A 47 19.50 -19.59 -1.94
CA ASN A 47 20.32 -18.40 -1.66
C ASN A 47 20.09 -17.31 -2.70
N VAL A 48 19.98 -16.08 -2.22
CA VAL A 48 19.73 -14.89 -3.03
C VAL A 48 20.73 -13.81 -2.65
N THR A 49 21.49 -13.36 -3.65
CA THR A 49 22.40 -12.22 -3.54
C THR A 49 21.83 -11.10 -4.42
N THR A 50 21.06 -10.18 -3.83
CA THR A 50 20.43 -9.09 -4.57
C THR A 50 20.26 -7.84 -3.71
N ASN A 51 20.21 -6.67 -4.36
CA ASN A 51 19.96 -5.39 -3.71
C ASN A 51 18.46 -5.05 -3.62
N SER A 52 17.60 -5.84 -4.27
CA SER A 52 16.15 -5.71 -4.20
C SER A 52 15.57 -6.32 -2.93
N ASP A 53 14.43 -5.79 -2.49
CA ASP A 53 13.60 -6.41 -1.48
C ASP A 53 12.65 -7.48 -2.07
N VAL A 54 12.66 -7.75 -3.37
CA VAL A 54 11.80 -8.73 -4.03
C VAL A 54 12.59 -9.63 -4.98
N VAL A 55 12.24 -10.91 -5.03
CA VAL A 55 12.64 -11.85 -6.10
C VAL A 55 11.46 -12.67 -6.57
N LEU A 56 11.56 -13.27 -7.76
CA LEU A 56 10.64 -14.34 -8.17
C LEU A 56 11.22 -15.68 -7.74
N VAL A 57 10.40 -16.52 -7.12
CA VAL A 57 10.72 -17.92 -6.83
C VAL A 57 9.85 -18.82 -7.70
N LYS A 58 10.45 -19.83 -8.30
CA LYS A 58 9.74 -20.81 -9.11
C LYS A 58 9.04 -21.83 -8.20
N CYS A 59 7.72 -21.86 -8.23
CA CYS A 59 6.90 -22.85 -7.54
C CYS A 59 6.28 -23.85 -8.53
N PRO A 60 6.14 -25.13 -8.17
CA PRO A 60 5.30 -26.05 -8.91
C PRO A 60 3.85 -25.58 -8.96
N ASN A 61 3.11 -26.02 -9.97
CA ASN A 61 1.73 -25.63 -10.23
C ASN A 61 0.87 -26.90 -10.48
N LEU A 62 -0.44 -26.80 -10.66
CA LEU A 62 -1.40 -27.92 -10.67
C LEU A 62 -1.06 -29.02 -11.69
N GLY A 63 -0.44 -28.65 -12.81
CA GLY A 63 0.01 -29.55 -13.87
C GLY A 63 1.39 -30.17 -13.61
N TYR A 64 2.03 -29.88 -12.48
CA TYR A 64 3.33 -30.42 -12.13
C TYR A 64 3.23 -31.92 -11.82
N ARG A 65 4.17 -32.68 -12.38
CA ARG A 65 4.39 -34.11 -12.14
C ARG A 65 5.88 -34.29 -11.84
N HIS A 66 6.21 -34.86 -10.68
CA HIS A 66 7.59 -34.86 -10.21
C HIS A 66 8.39 -35.98 -10.88
N LYS A 67 8.18 -37.22 -10.45
CA LYS A 67 8.80 -38.44 -10.96
C LYS A 67 7.84 -39.24 -11.84
N ASP A 68 6.63 -39.49 -11.33
CA ASP A 68 5.63 -40.35 -11.98
C ASP A 68 4.42 -39.53 -12.48
N ASN A 69 3.74 -40.04 -13.52
CA ASN A 69 2.66 -39.31 -14.19
C ASN A 69 1.39 -39.15 -13.33
N ASP A 70 1.21 -40.06 -12.37
CA ASP A 70 0.05 -40.09 -11.46
C ASP A 70 0.26 -39.26 -10.19
N GLU A 71 1.47 -38.74 -9.98
CA GLU A 71 1.73 -37.78 -8.91
C GLU A 71 0.96 -36.48 -9.14
N SER A 72 0.73 -35.71 -8.08
CA SER A 72 -0.02 -34.46 -8.24
C SER A 72 0.44 -33.40 -7.28
N PHE A 73 0.36 -32.15 -7.72
CA PHE A 73 0.67 -30.99 -6.90
C PHE A 73 -0.58 -30.19 -6.57
N ALA A 74 -0.82 -29.98 -5.28
CA ALA A 74 -1.85 -29.08 -4.77
C ALA A 74 -1.22 -27.74 -4.42
N GLN A 75 -1.66 -26.67 -5.07
CA GLN A 75 -1.21 -25.30 -4.78
C GLN A 75 -1.60 -24.84 -3.37
N ASN A 76 -0.80 -23.93 -2.81
CA ASN A 76 -1.21 -23.12 -1.67
C ASN A 76 -2.02 -21.91 -2.13
N SER A 77 -3.29 -21.81 -1.72
CA SER A 77 -4.20 -20.72 -2.11
C SER A 77 -3.77 -19.34 -1.58
N GLU A 78 -2.95 -19.27 -0.54
CA GLU A 78 -2.38 -18.01 -0.03
C GLU A 78 -1.26 -17.47 -0.92
N VAL A 79 -0.62 -18.35 -1.70
CA VAL A 79 0.47 -18.01 -2.63
C VAL A 79 -0.07 -17.81 -4.04
N PHE A 80 -0.99 -18.67 -4.48
CA PHE A 80 -1.56 -18.66 -5.82
C PHE A 80 -2.86 -17.84 -5.87
N ILE A 81 -2.77 -16.56 -5.50
CA ILE A 81 -3.90 -15.62 -5.65
C ILE A 81 -4.04 -15.27 -7.14
N SER A 82 -5.26 -15.25 -7.67
CA SER A 82 -5.51 -14.92 -9.07
C SER A 82 -4.85 -13.59 -9.44
N GLY A 83 -4.01 -13.59 -10.48
CA GLY A 83 -3.28 -12.42 -10.94
C GLY A 83 -1.99 -12.11 -10.17
N SER A 84 -1.62 -12.84 -9.11
CA SER A 84 -0.40 -12.58 -8.31
C SER A 84 0.85 -13.35 -8.75
N THR A 85 0.72 -14.24 -9.74
CA THR A 85 1.79 -15.12 -10.21
C THR A 85 1.90 -15.08 -11.73
N TYR A 86 3.05 -15.50 -12.27
CA TYR A 86 3.31 -15.58 -13.70
C TYR A 86 3.62 -17.02 -14.13
N SER A 87 2.86 -17.57 -15.09
CA SER A 87 3.00 -18.97 -15.53
C SER A 87 3.12 -19.04 -17.07
N PRO A 88 4.34 -19.19 -17.62
CA PRO A 88 4.54 -19.21 -19.08
C PRO A 88 4.19 -20.56 -19.73
N SER A 89 4.15 -21.67 -18.98
CA SER A 89 3.98 -23.01 -19.56
C SER A 89 2.93 -23.87 -18.85
N GLY A 90 1.73 -23.94 -19.42
CA GLY A 90 0.80 -25.09 -19.28
C GLY A 90 0.45 -25.54 -17.86
N ASN A 91 0.48 -24.63 -16.88
CA ASN A 91 0.23 -24.90 -15.45
C ASN A 91 1.23 -25.86 -14.77
N SER A 92 2.42 -26.13 -15.33
CA SER A 92 3.43 -26.98 -14.69
C SER A 92 4.23 -26.26 -13.60
N PHE A 93 4.42 -24.94 -13.74
CA PHE A 93 5.03 -24.11 -12.70
C PHE A 93 4.49 -22.68 -12.77
N ALA A 94 4.77 -21.88 -11.75
CA ALA A 94 4.57 -20.45 -11.77
C ALA A 94 5.72 -19.74 -11.04
N TRP A 95 5.99 -18.52 -11.46
CA TRP A 95 6.86 -17.58 -10.79
C TRP A 95 6.05 -16.76 -9.79
N VAL A 96 6.49 -16.79 -8.54
CA VAL A 96 5.84 -16.15 -7.40
C VAL A 96 6.74 -15.04 -6.88
N PRO A 97 6.28 -13.78 -6.81
CA PRO A 97 7.04 -12.70 -6.17
C PRO A 97 7.11 -12.92 -4.66
N VAL A 98 8.33 -12.89 -4.12
CA VAL A 98 8.63 -13.07 -2.70
C VAL A 98 9.31 -11.82 -2.19
N LEU A 99 8.70 -11.20 -1.18
CA LEU A 99 9.26 -10.06 -0.47
C LEU A 99 10.25 -10.53 0.61
N LYS A 100 11.38 -9.83 0.71
CA LYS A 100 12.34 -9.94 1.80
C LYS A 100 11.65 -9.58 3.10
N SER A 101 11.56 -10.56 3.99
CA SER A 101 10.99 -10.37 5.32
C SER A 101 12.05 -9.81 6.27
N LYS A 102 11.74 -9.75 7.58
CA LYS A 102 12.66 -9.35 8.66
C LYS A 102 14.01 -10.10 8.58
N PRO A 103 15.05 -9.70 9.33
CA PRO A 103 16.36 -10.39 9.28
C PRO A 103 16.20 -11.92 9.40
N GLY A 104 16.68 -12.65 8.40
CA GLY A 104 16.52 -14.10 8.31
C GLY A 104 15.93 -14.56 6.98
N PRO A 105 15.71 -15.87 6.82
CA PRO A 105 15.12 -16.44 5.60
C PRO A 105 13.64 -16.09 5.46
N THR A 106 13.17 -15.90 4.22
CA THR A 106 11.74 -15.85 3.92
C THR A 106 11.23 -17.24 3.60
N TYR A 107 10.27 -17.73 4.38
CA TYR A 107 9.62 -19.02 4.15
C TYR A 107 8.52 -18.91 3.08
N LEU A 108 8.61 -19.73 2.03
CA LEU A 108 7.60 -19.84 0.98
C LEU A 108 7.08 -21.28 0.89
N LYS A 109 5.82 -21.48 1.25
CA LYS A 109 5.12 -22.75 1.05
C LYS A 109 4.35 -22.73 -0.26
N CYS A 110 4.93 -23.27 -1.33
CA CYS A 110 4.30 -23.33 -2.65
C CYS A 110 3.03 -24.20 -2.66
N GLY A 111 2.99 -25.27 -1.86
CA GLY A 111 1.89 -26.22 -1.89
C GLY A 111 2.25 -27.57 -1.28
N ARG A 112 1.60 -28.62 -1.76
CA ARG A 112 1.82 -30.01 -1.36
C ARG A 112 1.96 -30.91 -2.57
N ILE A 113 2.99 -31.75 -2.57
CA ILE A 113 3.16 -32.82 -3.56
C ILE A 113 2.60 -34.13 -2.98
N ASN A 114 1.81 -34.85 -3.78
CA ASN A 114 1.35 -36.20 -3.50
C ASN A 114 2.14 -37.15 -4.40
N LEU A 115 2.94 -38.02 -3.79
CA LEU A 115 3.73 -39.01 -4.50
C LEU A 115 2.97 -40.32 -4.64
N GLU A 116 3.27 -41.07 -5.68
CA GLU A 116 2.75 -42.41 -5.87
C GLU A 116 3.61 -43.42 -5.10
N GLY A 117 2.99 -44.22 -4.23
CA GLY A 117 3.72 -45.21 -3.44
C GLY A 117 2.91 -45.79 -2.28
N ALA A 118 3.53 -46.68 -1.50
CA ALA A 118 2.88 -47.29 -0.34
C ALA A 118 2.44 -46.20 0.67
N GLY A 119 1.13 -45.98 0.76
CA GLY A 119 0.54 -44.96 1.63
C GLY A 119 0.41 -43.56 1.01
N ASN A 120 0.74 -43.36 -0.27
CA ASN A 120 0.65 -42.09 -1.01
C ASN A 120 1.15 -40.89 -0.19
N PRO A 121 2.45 -40.88 0.17
CA PRO A 121 2.99 -39.88 1.08
C PRO A 121 2.83 -38.47 0.52
N ARG A 122 2.63 -37.52 1.42
CA ARG A 122 2.39 -36.12 1.09
C ARG A 122 3.44 -35.25 1.75
N TYR A 123 4.06 -34.37 0.96
CA TYR A 123 5.09 -33.46 1.44
C TYR A 123 4.71 -32.02 1.17
N ASP A 124 4.91 -31.15 2.15
CA ASP A 124 4.83 -29.72 1.95
C ASP A 124 6.04 -29.26 1.13
N TRP A 125 5.77 -28.58 0.01
CA TRP A 125 6.81 -28.02 -0.85
C TRP A 125 7.18 -26.63 -0.34
N ILE A 126 8.28 -26.55 0.40
CA ILE A 126 8.71 -25.36 1.13
C ILE A 126 10.10 -24.94 0.65
N PHE A 127 10.22 -23.65 0.33
CA PHE A 127 11.50 -23.00 0.11
C PHE A 127 11.86 -22.06 1.25
N ASN A 128 13.13 -22.07 1.65
CA ASN A 128 13.72 -21.05 2.50
C ASN A 128 14.53 -20.11 1.60
N VAL A 129 14.03 -18.91 1.36
CA VAL A 129 14.76 -17.89 0.59
C VAL A 129 15.74 -17.20 1.54
N ILE A 130 17.02 -17.52 1.41
CA ILE A 130 18.11 -17.01 2.24
C ILE A 130 18.69 -15.77 1.58
N TRP A 131 18.51 -14.62 2.22
CA TRP A 131 18.98 -13.34 1.71
C TRP A 131 20.42 -13.10 2.17
N GLU A 132 21.36 -13.21 1.24
CA GLU A 132 22.76 -12.88 1.48
C GLU A 132 22.97 -11.38 1.33
N ASN A 133 23.67 -10.77 2.30
CA ASN A 133 24.06 -9.37 2.17
C ASN A 133 25.18 -9.28 1.13
N THR A 134 24.94 -8.50 0.07
CA THR A 134 26.00 -8.05 -0.83
C THR A 134 27.00 -7.23 0.00
N THR A 135 28.23 -7.71 0.14
CA THR A 135 29.32 -7.01 0.83
C THR A 135 29.60 -5.69 0.11
N GLY A 136 28.98 -4.60 0.56
CA GLY A 136 29.17 -3.25 0.03
C GLY A 136 27.91 -2.39 -0.12
N SER A 137 26.71 -2.97 -0.08
CA SER A 137 25.46 -2.20 -0.19
C SER A 137 24.53 -2.52 0.96
N GLU A 138 24.24 -1.52 1.80
CA GLU A 138 23.05 -1.56 2.64
C GLU A 138 21.82 -1.72 1.73
N ASN A 139 20.84 -2.52 2.16
CA ASN A 139 19.64 -2.80 1.36
C ASN A 139 18.95 -1.50 0.92
N ILE A 140 18.47 -1.44 -0.33
CA ILE A 140 17.74 -0.28 -0.89
C ILE A 140 16.51 0.06 -0.01
N LEU A 141 15.88 -0.96 0.57
CA LEU A 141 14.67 -0.85 1.39
C LEU A 141 14.69 -1.90 2.52
N ILE A 142 14.44 -1.46 3.76
CA ILE A 142 14.07 -2.34 4.87
C ILE A 142 12.65 -1.98 5.27
N ARG A 143 11.72 -2.92 5.10
CA ARG A 143 10.32 -2.74 5.51
C ARG A 143 10.13 -3.31 6.92
N GLU A 144 10.18 -2.44 7.93
CA GLU A 144 9.93 -2.84 9.31
C GLU A 144 8.41 -2.82 9.59
N GLY A 145 7.86 -4.00 9.89
CA GLY A 145 6.51 -4.14 10.43
C GLY A 145 6.52 -4.11 11.96
N THR A 146 5.86 -3.12 12.55
CA THR A 146 5.53 -3.11 13.99
C THR A 146 4.04 -3.40 14.18
N THR A 147 3.76 -4.36 15.06
CA THR A 147 2.40 -4.69 15.51
C THR A 147 2.05 -3.78 16.69
N LYS A 148 0.96 -3.02 16.61
CA LYS A 148 0.34 -2.38 17.79
C LYS A 148 -0.91 -3.16 18.19
N GLU A 149 -0.91 -3.73 19.39
CA GLU A 149 -2.13 -4.24 20.01
C GLU A 149 -2.97 -3.06 20.52
N ILE A 150 -4.22 -2.96 20.06
CA ILE A 150 -5.20 -2.03 20.63
C ILE A 150 -6.30 -2.88 21.29
N GLN A 151 -6.33 -2.90 22.62
CA GLN A 151 -7.46 -3.47 23.35
C GLN A 151 -8.62 -2.47 23.34
N LYS A 152 -9.68 -2.75 22.58
CA LYS A 152 -10.98 -2.08 22.77
C LYS A 152 -11.73 -2.77 23.91
N LYS A 153 -11.69 -2.19 25.11
CA LYS A 153 -12.67 -2.49 26.17
C LYS A 153 -13.98 -1.80 25.81
N HIS A 154 -14.82 -2.44 25.01
CA HIS A 154 -16.29 -2.37 25.10
C HIS A 154 -16.90 -3.24 23.99
N LEU A 155 -17.81 -4.12 24.41
CA LEU A 155 -18.34 -5.33 23.76
C LEU A 155 -17.42 -6.55 23.83
N ASN A 156 -18.04 -7.65 24.26
CA ASN A 156 -17.47 -8.91 24.68
C ASN A 156 -17.03 -9.78 23.49
N GLU A 157 -16.31 -9.19 22.54
CA GLU A 157 -15.72 -9.89 21.39
C GLU A 157 -14.29 -9.38 21.15
N ASN A 158 -13.31 -10.28 21.24
CA ASN A 158 -11.93 -10.00 20.86
C ASN A 158 -11.84 -9.93 19.33
N ILE A 159 -12.18 -8.80 18.74
CA ILE A 159 -11.94 -8.55 17.33
C ILE A 159 -10.48 -8.11 17.16
N LEU A 160 -9.65 -9.03 16.64
CA LEU A 160 -8.28 -8.75 16.20
C LEU A 160 -8.30 -7.91 14.92
N ILE A 161 -8.29 -6.58 15.05
CA ILE A 161 -8.07 -5.68 13.92
C ILE A 161 -6.56 -5.54 13.74
N ARG A 162 -6.02 -6.12 12.65
CA ARG A 162 -4.62 -5.95 12.26
C ARG A 162 -4.51 -4.71 11.38
N GLU A 163 -4.04 -3.60 11.94
CA GLU A 163 -3.61 -2.45 11.15
C GLU A 163 -2.12 -2.53 10.86
N TRP A 164 -1.76 -2.43 9.58
CA TRP A 164 -0.37 -2.40 9.14
C TRP A 164 0.12 -0.95 9.16
N ILE A 165 1.12 -0.67 10.00
CA ILE A 165 1.86 0.59 9.97
C ILE A 165 3.29 0.25 9.56
N PHE A 166 3.72 0.80 8.42
CA PHE A 166 5.07 0.61 7.90
C PHE A 166 5.90 1.84 8.28
N ASN A 167 6.93 1.66 9.10
CA ASN A 167 7.97 2.64 9.25
C ASN A 167 9.08 2.26 8.27
N VAL A 168 9.31 3.10 7.26
CA VAL A 168 10.42 2.92 6.31
C VAL A 168 11.58 3.74 6.82
N ILE A 169 12.62 3.07 7.32
CA ILE A 169 13.88 3.70 7.67
C ILE A 169 14.80 3.57 6.45
N TRP A 170 15.08 4.70 5.80
CA TRP A 170 16.07 4.78 4.74
C TRP A 170 17.44 4.89 5.38
N LYS A 171 18.34 3.95 5.06
CA LYS A 171 19.76 4.22 5.20
C LYS A 171 20.31 4.53 3.81
N ASN A 172 21.16 5.55 3.73
CA ASN A 172 21.83 5.92 2.49
C ASN A 172 22.72 4.75 2.06
N ALA A 173 22.21 3.90 1.18
CA ALA A 173 22.98 2.90 0.51
C ALA A 173 23.91 3.59 -0.50
N THR A 174 25.12 3.93 -0.05
CA THR A 174 26.22 4.30 -0.91
C THR A 174 26.58 3.10 -1.78
N GLY A 175 25.97 3.03 -2.97
CA GLY A 175 26.23 1.99 -3.99
C GLY A 175 25.00 1.42 -4.71
N SER A 176 23.77 1.82 -4.35
CA SER A 176 22.54 1.18 -4.86
C SER A 176 21.60 2.08 -5.66
N GLU A 177 22.06 3.22 -6.15
CA GLU A 177 21.31 4.08 -7.10
C GLU A 177 21.05 3.38 -8.46
N ASP A 178 21.47 2.12 -8.60
CA ASP A 178 21.57 1.45 -9.87
C ASP A 178 20.35 0.66 -10.37
N ILE A 179 19.24 0.52 -9.64
CA ILE A 179 18.01 -0.10 -10.23
C ILE A 179 16.68 0.61 -9.94
N LEU A 180 16.63 1.55 -8.98
CA LEU A 180 15.42 2.27 -8.61
C LEU A 180 15.27 3.57 -9.41
N LEU A 181 14.14 3.74 -10.08
CA LEU A 181 13.74 4.98 -10.76
C LEU A 181 12.48 5.56 -10.12
N HIS A 182 12.45 6.88 -9.97
CA HIS A 182 11.24 7.61 -9.61
C HIS A 182 10.61 8.17 -10.88
N GLU A 183 9.38 7.74 -11.19
CA GLU A 183 8.69 8.15 -12.40
C GLU A 183 7.32 8.73 -12.09
N ARG A 184 6.88 9.68 -12.91
CA ARG A 184 5.52 10.21 -12.82
C ARG A 184 4.56 9.17 -13.42
N GLY A 185 3.90 8.39 -12.58
CA GLY A 185 2.91 7.38 -12.97
C GLY A 185 1.52 7.79 -12.53
N ILE A 186 0.72 8.32 -13.45
CA ILE A 186 -0.65 8.82 -13.17
C ILE A 186 -1.69 7.84 -13.74
N THR A 187 -1.49 7.48 -15.01
CA THR A 187 -2.37 6.59 -15.77
C THR A 187 -1.57 5.43 -16.35
N GLU A 188 -0.29 5.62 -16.66
CA GLU A 188 0.55 4.62 -17.29
C GLU A 188 1.89 4.49 -16.56
N ILE A 189 2.52 3.34 -16.76
CA ILE A 189 3.92 3.06 -16.42
C ILE A 189 4.60 2.56 -17.69
N ALA A 190 5.91 2.77 -17.78
CA ALA A 190 6.67 2.24 -18.91
C ALA A 190 6.60 0.70 -18.93
N ASP A 191 6.30 0.12 -20.09
CA ASP A 191 6.30 -1.35 -20.27
C ASP A 191 7.70 -1.96 -20.21
N LYS A 192 8.73 -1.11 -20.28
CA LYS A 192 10.12 -1.49 -20.21
C LYS A 192 10.87 -0.56 -19.29
N HIS A 193 11.67 -1.14 -18.41
CA HIS A 193 12.61 -0.39 -17.60
C HIS A 193 13.94 -0.22 -18.33
N LEU A 194 14.50 0.99 -18.34
CA LEU A 194 15.74 1.33 -19.08
C LEU A 194 16.94 0.45 -18.70
N LYS A 195 17.00 0.02 -17.44
CA LYS A 195 18.08 -0.82 -16.91
C LYS A 195 17.90 -2.31 -17.17
N CYS A 196 16.70 -2.72 -17.58
CA CYS A 196 16.44 -4.06 -18.10
C CYS A 196 16.91 -4.10 -19.56
N ASN A 197 18.23 -4.06 -19.75
CA ASN A 197 18.87 -3.97 -21.05
C ASN A 197 18.80 -5.34 -21.73
N SER A 198 17.73 -5.62 -22.49
CA SER A 198 17.60 -6.85 -23.26
C SER A 198 16.64 -6.66 -24.44
N GLY A 199 17.17 -6.89 -25.65
CA GLY A 199 16.44 -6.74 -26.91
C GLY A 199 15.17 -7.58 -26.99
N ALA A 200 14.16 -7.05 -27.69
CA ALA A 200 12.91 -7.67 -28.17
C ALA A 200 12.05 -8.53 -27.20
N GLY A 201 12.51 -8.91 -26.01
CA GLY A 201 11.80 -9.75 -25.06
C GLY A 201 10.75 -8.99 -24.26
N ASN A 202 9.68 -9.68 -23.89
CA ASN A 202 8.64 -9.17 -23.01
C ASN A 202 9.17 -9.14 -21.57
N GLN A 203 9.01 -8.00 -20.88
CA GLN A 203 9.32 -7.90 -19.46
C GLN A 203 8.10 -8.31 -18.64
N ILE A 204 8.34 -9.02 -17.55
CA ILE A 204 7.31 -9.36 -16.57
C ILE A 204 7.32 -8.27 -15.52
N ILE A 205 6.16 -7.67 -15.24
CA ILE A 205 6.04 -6.57 -14.31
C ILE A 205 5.13 -7.00 -13.16
N PHE A 206 5.61 -6.85 -11.93
CA PHE A 206 4.78 -7.02 -10.73
C PHE A 206 4.61 -5.67 -10.04
N GLY A 207 3.36 -5.24 -9.86
CA GLY A 207 3.00 -4.06 -9.08
C GLY A 207 2.69 -4.43 -7.63
N SER A 208 3.22 -3.67 -6.68
CA SER A 208 2.85 -3.80 -5.27
C SER A 208 1.38 -3.42 -5.06
N GLU A 209 0.72 -4.05 -4.10
CA GLU A 209 -0.65 -3.71 -3.69
C GLU A 209 -0.71 -2.94 -2.36
N LYS A 210 -1.72 -2.06 -2.20
CA LYS A 210 -1.95 -1.29 -0.97
C LYS A 210 -2.11 -2.17 0.27
N LYS A 211 -2.79 -3.32 0.13
CA LYS A 211 -3.05 -4.26 1.23
C LYS A 211 -1.89 -5.23 1.49
N GLY A 212 -0.77 -5.06 0.79
CA GLY A 212 0.33 -6.02 0.76
C GLY A 212 0.14 -7.07 -0.33
N GLY A 213 1.25 -7.70 -0.75
CA GLY A 213 1.27 -8.61 -1.89
C GLY A 213 1.57 -7.89 -3.22
N PHE A 214 1.41 -8.65 -4.30
CA PHE A 214 1.78 -8.25 -5.65
C PHE A 214 0.73 -8.72 -6.65
N SER A 215 0.51 -7.90 -7.67
CA SER A 215 -0.26 -8.25 -8.85
C SER A 215 0.65 -8.21 -10.07
N LEU A 216 0.54 -9.22 -10.92
CA LEU A 216 1.06 -9.20 -12.28
C LEU A 216 0.41 -8.04 -13.02
N PHE A 217 1.23 -7.09 -13.41
CA PHE A 217 0.78 -5.88 -14.07
C PHE A 217 0.62 -6.14 -15.56
N LYS A 218 -0.58 -5.91 -16.06
CA LYS A 218 -0.90 -5.87 -17.48
C LYS A 218 -1.48 -4.50 -17.77
N GLN A 219 -0.79 -3.73 -18.61
CA GLN A 219 -1.11 -2.32 -18.85
C GLN A 219 -2.60 -2.13 -19.19
N THR A 220 -3.14 -2.97 -20.08
CA THR A 220 -4.54 -2.91 -20.55
C THR A 220 -5.61 -3.13 -19.47
N GLU A 221 -5.28 -3.70 -18.31
CA GLU A 221 -6.25 -4.11 -17.28
C GLU A 221 -6.24 -3.20 -16.03
N GLN A 222 -5.14 -2.48 -15.75
CA GLN A 222 -4.88 -1.89 -14.41
C GLN A 222 -4.68 -0.35 -14.38
N LEU A 223 -4.86 0.31 -15.53
CA LEU A 223 -4.69 1.76 -15.78
C LEU A 223 -5.49 2.71 -14.82
N GLY A 224 -6.45 2.18 -14.04
CA GLY A 224 -7.33 2.98 -13.15
C GLY A 224 -7.08 2.86 -11.64
N ASN A 225 -6.16 1.99 -11.19
CA ASN A 225 -5.98 1.66 -9.77
C ASN A 225 -4.59 2.02 -9.21
N LEU A 226 -3.83 2.84 -9.95
CA LEU A 226 -2.53 3.32 -9.50
C LEU A 226 -2.65 4.19 -8.24
N TYR A 227 -1.62 4.14 -7.41
CA TYR A 227 -1.55 4.93 -6.18
C TYR A 227 -0.15 5.47 -5.91
N VAL A 228 -0.09 6.51 -5.09
CA VAL A 228 1.17 7.16 -4.72
C VAL A 228 2.14 6.17 -4.06
N ASN A 229 3.44 6.27 -4.39
CA ASN A 229 4.49 5.42 -3.86
C ASN A 229 4.34 3.93 -4.21
N GLN A 230 3.49 3.57 -5.17
CA GLN A 230 3.39 2.20 -5.67
C GLN A 230 4.71 1.80 -6.35
N MET A 231 5.14 0.57 -6.08
CA MET A 231 6.38 -0.01 -6.59
C MET A 231 6.07 -0.99 -7.72
N PHE A 232 6.85 -0.93 -8.79
CA PHE A 232 6.80 -1.85 -9.93
C PHE A 232 8.16 -2.53 -10.09
N TYR A 233 8.15 -3.85 -10.12
CA TYR A 233 9.34 -4.68 -10.22
C TYR A 233 9.37 -5.30 -11.61
N TYR A 234 10.44 -5.03 -12.35
CA TYR A 234 10.63 -5.48 -13.72
C TYR A 234 11.57 -6.67 -13.76
N PHE A 235 11.16 -7.72 -14.44
CA PHE A 235 11.95 -8.93 -14.62
C PHE A 235 12.09 -9.26 -16.10
N ILE A 236 13.30 -9.63 -16.52
CA ILE A 236 13.48 -10.34 -17.78
C ILE A 236 12.91 -11.75 -17.59
N GLU A 237 12.20 -12.26 -18.60
CA GLU A 237 11.60 -13.61 -18.55
C GLU A 237 12.64 -14.65 -18.06
N PRO A 238 12.38 -15.33 -16.93
CA PRO A 238 13.31 -16.29 -16.38
C PRO A 238 13.49 -17.51 -17.28
N LYS A 239 14.68 -18.10 -17.30
CA LYS A 239 14.93 -19.36 -18.02
C LYS A 239 14.23 -20.52 -17.30
N LYS A 240 13.90 -21.58 -18.04
CA LYS A 240 13.18 -22.76 -17.50
C LYS A 240 13.92 -23.45 -16.35
N ASN A 241 15.25 -23.44 -16.31
CA ASN A 241 16.05 -24.12 -15.28
C ASN A 241 16.39 -23.23 -14.07
N GLU A 242 16.02 -21.95 -14.09
CA GLU A 242 16.24 -21.03 -12.96
C GLU A 242 15.30 -21.38 -11.79
N SER A 243 15.79 -21.29 -10.56
CA SER A 243 14.99 -21.43 -9.33
C SER A 243 14.48 -20.08 -8.81
N ILE A 244 15.27 -19.03 -9.03
CA ILE A 244 15.05 -17.66 -8.55
C ILE A 244 15.36 -16.66 -9.66
N LYS A 245 14.65 -15.54 -9.68
CA LYS A 245 14.95 -14.38 -10.52
C LYS A 245 14.97 -13.09 -9.72
N GLU A 246 16.03 -12.30 -9.84
CA GLU A 246 16.05 -10.93 -9.34
C GLU A 246 15.47 -9.93 -10.35
N PRO A 247 14.91 -8.81 -9.90
CA PRO A 247 14.44 -7.76 -10.79
C PRO A 247 15.62 -7.05 -11.44
N CYS A 248 15.47 -6.71 -12.72
CA CYS A 248 16.43 -5.90 -13.46
C CYS A 248 16.16 -4.39 -13.35
N GLY A 249 15.02 -4.01 -12.79
CA GLY A 249 14.58 -2.62 -12.67
C GLY A 249 13.44 -2.49 -11.68
N ILE A 250 13.38 -1.34 -11.00
CA ILE A 250 12.35 -1.03 -10.03
C ILE A 250 11.88 0.40 -10.30
N THR A 251 10.59 0.60 -10.56
CA THR A 251 10.00 1.93 -10.68
C THR A 251 9.13 2.23 -9.48
N LYS A 252 9.35 3.36 -8.83
CA LYS A 252 8.45 3.93 -7.83
C LYS A 252 7.70 5.10 -8.44
N ILE A 253 6.37 5.03 -8.45
CA ILE A 253 5.56 6.07 -9.07
C ILE A 253 5.17 7.19 -8.11
N TYR A 254 5.12 8.42 -8.63
CA TYR A 254 4.56 9.58 -7.96
C TYR A 254 3.56 10.34 -8.86
N GLY A 255 2.68 11.10 -8.23
CA GLY A 255 1.56 11.76 -8.90
C GLY A 255 1.81 13.23 -9.22
N LYS A 256 0.75 13.91 -9.69
CA LYS A 256 0.69 15.37 -9.71
C LYS A 256 0.44 15.91 -8.30
N GLU A 257 0.73 17.18 -8.10
CA GLU A 257 0.36 17.92 -6.89
C GLU A 257 -1.15 17.73 -6.60
N PRO A 258 -1.51 17.20 -5.41
CA PRO A 258 -2.91 17.11 -5.03
C PRO A 258 -3.41 18.41 -4.41
N THR A 259 -4.72 18.60 -4.40
CA THR A 259 -5.38 19.63 -3.59
C THR A 259 -6.03 19.01 -2.36
N ILE A 260 -5.92 19.69 -1.22
CA ILE A 260 -6.62 19.29 0.02
C ILE A 260 -8.08 19.73 -0.09
N ILE A 261 -8.99 18.78 0.05
CA ILE A 261 -10.43 19.00 -0.11
C ILE A 261 -11.19 18.52 1.12
N LEU A 262 -12.14 19.33 1.58
CA LEU A 262 -13.12 18.95 2.59
C LEU A 262 -14.46 18.70 1.89
N LYS A 263 -14.82 17.42 1.67
CA LYS A 263 -15.93 17.04 0.77
C LYS A 263 -17.24 17.77 1.04
N ALA A 264 -17.62 17.91 2.31
CA ALA A 264 -18.88 18.52 2.70
C ALA A 264 -18.91 20.06 2.55
N TYR A 265 -17.75 20.70 2.34
CA TYR A 265 -17.62 22.15 2.47
C TYR A 265 -16.99 22.85 1.26
N GLU A 266 -16.65 22.13 0.18
CA GLU A 266 -16.08 22.77 -1.03
C GLU A 266 -17.03 23.82 -1.62
N SER A 267 -18.32 23.49 -1.77
CA SER A 267 -19.33 24.39 -2.34
C SER A 267 -19.72 25.56 -1.44
N THR A 268 -19.48 25.44 -0.12
CA THR A 268 -19.86 26.46 0.88
C THR A 268 -18.67 27.25 1.39
N SER A 269 -17.45 26.88 1.00
CA SER A 269 -16.25 27.60 1.41
C SER A 269 -16.19 28.96 0.71
N VAL A 270 -16.09 30.02 1.50
CA VAL A 270 -15.93 31.37 0.96
C VAL A 270 -14.46 31.58 0.61
N ALA A 271 -14.20 32.32 -0.48
CA ALA A 271 -12.86 32.74 -0.85
C ALA A 271 -12.11 33.35 0.35
N PRO A 272 -10.77 33.23 0.41
CA PRO A 272 -10.01 33.62 1.59
C PRO A 272 -10.34 35.06 2.01
N ILE A 273 -10.84 35.22 3.22
CA ILE A 273 -10.95 36.56 3.81
C ILE A 273 -9.53 37.01 4.09
N SER A 274 -9.21 38.27 3.78
CA SER A 274 -7.88 38.90 3.95
C SER A 274 -7.08 38.21 5.06
N ASN A 275 -6.04 37.45 4.67
CA ASN A 275 -5.18 36.56 5.48
C ASN A 275 -5.50 35.04 5.45
N LEU A 276 -5.35 34.38 4.30
CA LEU A 276 -4.92 32.96 4.19
C LEU A 276 -5.88 31.82 4.64
N PHE A 277 -7.06 32.09 5.21
CA PHE A 277 -7.98 31.03 5.69
C PHE A 277 -9.21 30.84 4.78
N HIS A 278 -9.56 29.58 4.49
CA HIS A 278 -10.85 29.22 3.93
C HIS A 278 -11.91 29.20 5.02
N ARG A 279 -12.90 30.11 4.93
CA ARG A 279 -13.97 30.20 5.92
C ARG A 279 -15.08 29.17 5.63
N ILE A 280 -15.46 28.44 6.66
CA ILE A 280 -16.58 27.48 6.67
C ILE A 280 -17.53 27.90 7.78
N ASN A 281 -18.77 28.25 7.43
CA ASN A 281 -19.79 28.62 8.41
C ASN A 281 -20.47 27.36 8.96
N LEU A 282 -20.41 27.17 10.28
CA LEU A 282 -21.06 26.06 10.97
C LEU A 282 -22.42 26.47 11.53
N LEU A 283 -23.46 25.72 11.17
CA LEU A 283 -24.85 25.95 11.61
C LEU A 283 -25.13 25.45 13.04
N GLN A 284 -24.35 24.50 13.55
CA GLN A 284 -24.55 23.89 14.87
C GLN A 284 -23.26 23.90 15.68
N THR A 285 -23.39 24.13 17.00
CA THR A 285 -22.33 23.99 17.99
C THR A 285 -22.32 22.55 18.52
N GLY A 286 -21.25 21.80 18.24
CA GLY A 286 -21.12 20.41 18.67
C GLY A 286 -19.95 19.70 17.99
N GLN A 287 -19.73 18.44 18.38
CA GLN A 287 -18.70 17.60 17.77
C GLN A 287 -19.12 17.21 16.34
N GLN A 288 -18.24 17.43 15.37
CA GLN A 288 -18.49 17.09 13.97
C GLN A 288 -17.28 16.36 13.40
N THR A 289 -17.53 15.31 12.63
CA THR A 289 -16.50 14.59 11.88
C THR A 289 -16.42 15.16 10.47
N ILE A 290 -15.24 15.62 10.09
CA ILE A 290 -14.96 16.26 8.81
C ILE A 290 -14.20 15.26 7.94
N GLU A 291 -14.71 14.95 6.76
CA GLU A 291 -13.99 14.15 5.76
C GLU A 291 -12.99 15.01 4.98
N VAL A 292 -11.76 14.53 4.88
CA VAL A 292 -10.67 15.14 4.10
C VAL A 292 -10.18 14.16 3.03
N VAL A 293 -9.92 14.68 1.83
CA VAL A 293 -9.34 13.92 0.72
C VAL A 293 -8.28 14.73 -0.01
N LEU A 294 -7.27 14.03 -0.52
CA LEU A 294 -6.25 14.57 -1.42
C LEU A 294 -6.68 14.31 -2.86
N ASN A 295 -7.05 15.37 -3.58
CA ASN A 295 -7.56 15.27 -4.94
C ASN A 295 -6.47 15.55 -5.97
N MET A 296 -6.13 14.53 -6.77
CA MET A 296 -5.20 14.69 -7.88
C MET A 296 -5.97 14.90 -9.19
N SER A 297 -6.29 16.15 -9.52
CA SER A 297 -6.97 16.52 -10.77
C SER A 297 -8.25 15.69 -11.06
N GLY A 298 -9.05 15.41 -10.03
CA GLY A 298 -10.27 14.60 -10.10
C GLY A 298 -10.10 13.16 -9.60
N ASN A 299 -8.88 12.64 -9.50
CA ASN A 299 -8.63 11.31 -8.95
C ASN A 299 -8.48 11.36 -7.42
N LEU A 300 -9.56 10.99 -6.72
CA LEU A 300 -9.62 10.94 -5.24
C LEU A 300 -9.00 9.67 -4.64
N LYS A 301 -8.67 8.65 -5.45
CA LYS A 301 -8.19 7.34 -4.98
C LYS A 301 -6.65 7.26 -4.94
N TYR A 302 -5.97 8.06 -5.75
CA TYR A 302 -4.52 7.99 -5.93
C TYR A 302 -3.74 8.19 -4.62
N TYR A 303 -4.06 9.27 -3.89
CA TYR A 303 -3.48 9.60 -2.58
C TYR A 303 -4.33 9.08 -1.41
N GLN A 304 -5.26 8.16 -1.66
CA GLN A 304 -6.14 7.66 -0.59
C GLN A 304 -5.33 6.84 0.42
N GLY A 305 -5.49 7.20 1.70
CA GLY A 305 -4.83 6.54 2.84
C GLY A 305 -3.52 7.20 3.27
N GLU A 306 -3.06 8.20 2.51
CA GLU A 306 -1.91 9.02 2.88
C GLU A 306 -2.16 9.82 4.16
N GLU A 307 -1.06 10.10 4.86
CA GLU A 307 -1.07 10.83 6.11
C GLU A 307 -1.02 12.34 5.87
N ILE A 308 -1.97 13.05 6.46
CA ILE A 308 -2.07 14.50 6.46
C ILE A 308 -1.81 14.96 7.88
N ILE A 309 -1.01 16.02 8.04
CA ILE A 309 -0.74 16.63 9.34
C ILE A 309 -1.78 17.73 9.57
N LEU A 310 -2.57 17.57 10.62
CA LEU A 310 -3.47 18.61 11.13
C LEU A 310 -2.78 19.35 12.27
N THR A 311 -2.68 20.66 12.14
CA THR A 311 -2.11 21.55 13.16
C THR A 311 -3.19 22.50 13.65
N LYS A 312 -3.37 22.63 14.97
CA LYS A 312 -4.28 23.64 15.52
C LYS A 312 -3.61 25.00 15.56
N MET A 313 -4.40 26.02 15.28
CA MET A 313 -3.99 27.41 15.31
C MET A 313 -4.89 28.19 16.27
N ARG A 314 -4.39 29.33 16.74
CA ARG A 314 -5.14 30.30 17.51
C ARG A 314 -4.96 31.70 16.94
N TYR A 315 -5.95 32.55 17.13
CA TYR A 315 -5.86 33.96 16.76
C TYR A 315 -5.59 34.81 18.00
N VAL A 316 -4.47 35.53 18.00
CA VAL A 316 -4.03 36.36 19.14
C VAL A 316 -3.62 37.73 18.63
N LYS A 317 -4.28 38.79 19.12
CA LYS A 317 -3.93 40.20 18.86
C LYS A 317 -3.78 40.55 17.37
N GLY A 318 -4.63 40.00 16.50
CA GLY A 318 -4.60 40.30 15.07
C GLY A 318 -3.78 39.32 14.22
N GLU A 319 -3.06 38.38 14.85
CA GLU A 319 -2.20 37.42 14.16
C GLU A 319 -2.62 35.97 14.43
N SER A 320 -2.47 35.11 13.42
CA SER A 320 -2.63 33.66 13.58
C SER A 320 -1.34 33.03 14.08
N GLN A 321 -1.40 32.30 15.19
CA GLN A 321 -0.28 31.58 15.78
C GLN A 321 -0.56 30.08 15.78
N VAL A 322 0.46 29.27 15.51
CA VAL A 322 0.38 27.81 15.68
C VAL A 322 0.32 27.49 17.18
N ILE A 323 -0.55 26.55 17.56
CA ILE A 323 -0.54 25.99 18.91
C ILE A 323 0.55 24.91 18.92
N GLU A 324 1.61 25.14 19.67
CA GLU A 324 2.70 24.18 19.79
C GLU A 324 2.19 22.81 20.30
N ASN A 325 2.80 21.73 19.80
CA ASN A 325 2.45 20.35 20.14
C ASN A 325 1.00 19.95 19.85
N SER A 326 0.31 20.66 18.94
CA SER A 326 -1.05 20.33 18.49
C SER A 326 -1.10 19.47 17.23
N ASN A 327 0.05 19.08 16.68
CA ASN A 327 0.14 18.32 15.44
C ASN A 327 -0.45 16.93 15.64
N THR A 328 -1.39 16.57 14.78
CA THR A 328 -2.01 15.25 14.75
C THR A 328 -1.98 14.67 13.35
N SER A 329 -1.73 13.37 13.29
CA SER A 329 -1.75 12.59 12.06
C SER A 329 -3.17 12.15 11.76
N ILE A 330 -3.65 12.46 10.55
CA ILE A 330 -4.98 12.06 10.07
C ILE A 330 -4.87 11.47 8.66
N LYS A 331 -5.85 10.67 8.23
CA LYS A 331 -5.84 10.04 6.88
C LYS A 331 -7.04 10.42 6.03
N SER A 332 -8.25 10.28 6.58
CA SER A 332 -9.50 10.46 5.84
C SER A 332 -10.52 11.35 6.54
N ASN A 333 -10.37 11.54 7.84
CA ASN A 333 -11.25 12.40 8.61
C ASN A 333 -10.55 12.90 9.88
N PHE A 334 -11.16 13.90 10.50
CA PHE A 334 -10.83 14.41 11.81
C PHE A 334 -12.08 14.94 12.49
N THR A 335 -12.03 15.12 13.80
CA THR A 335 -13.15 15.70 14.56
C THR A 335 -12.83 17.09 15.04
N ILE A 336 -13.77 18.01 14.87
CA ILE A 336 -13.77 19.33 15.53
C ILE A 336 -14.87 19.36 16.58
N ASN A 337 -14.74 20.25 17.56
CA ASN A 337 -15.78 20.50 18.56
C ASN A 337 -16.16 21.98 18.55
N GLY A 338 -17.26 22.31 17.89
CA GLY A 338 -17.65 23.70 17.65
C GLY A 338 -16.73 24.37 16.63
N TYR A 339 -16.17 25.53 17.00
CA TYR A 339 -15.37 26.36 16.10
C TYR A 339 -13.88 26.08 16.26
N ASP A 340 -13.12 26.14 15.16
CA ASP A 340 -11.69 25.84 15.20
C ASP A 340 -10.93 26.55 14.05
N LEU A 341 -9.62 26.69 14.25
CA LEU A 341 -8.67 27.21 13.25
C LEU A 341 -7.60 26.16 13.00
N LEU A 342 -7.52 25.66 11.78
CA LEU A 342 -6.69 24.50 11.45
C LEU A 342 -5.80 24.78 10.24
N ASP A 343 -4.59 24.24 10.25
CA ASP A 343 -3.72 24.11 9.09
C ASP A 343 -3.58 22.63 8.73
N LEU A 344 -4.02 22.26 7.52
CA LEU A 344 -3.84 20.91 7.00
C LEU A 344 -2.66 20.93 6.04
N THR A 345 -1.66 20.09 6.32
CA THR A 345 -0.44 19.98 5.56
C THR A 345 -0.29 18.56 5.00
N TYR A 346 0.13 18.45 3.74
CA TYR A 346 0.57 17.18 3.15
C TYR A 346 1.92 17.35 2.45
N SER A 347 2.79 16.35 2.53
CA SER A 347 4.07 16.32 1.83
C SER A 347 4.03 15.24 0.76
N TYR A 348 3.85 15.65 -0.50
CA TYR A 348 3.70 14.71 -1.61
C TYR A 348 5.05 14.44 -2.29
N PRO A 349 5.28 13.23 -2.81
CA PRO A 349 6.50 12.90 -3.53
C PRO A 349 6.55 13.60 -4.90
N HIS A 350 7.71 14.15 -5.24
CA HIS A 350 8.00 14.76 -6.53
C HIS A 350 9.40 14.36 -7.00
N GLY A 351 9.48 13.29 -7.80
CA GLY A 351 10.77 12.69 -8.15
C GLY A 351 11.46 12.16 -6.89
N ASN A 352 12.69 12.62 -6.64
CA ASN A 352 13.49 12.21 -5.48
C ASN A 352 13.24 13.10 -4.23
N THR A 353 12.40 14.13 -4.33
CA THR A 353 12.13 15.06 -3.22
C THR A 353 10.68 14.97 -2.77
N HIS A 354 10.36 15.64 -1.66
CA HIS A 354 8.99 15.81 -1.20
C HIS A 354 8.67 17.30 -1.16
N VAL A 355 7.48 17.66 -1.64
CA VAL A 355 7.00 19.04 -1.70
C VAL A 355 5.82 19.18 -0.76
N LYS A 356 5.80 20.27 0.01
CA LYS A 356 4.78 20.52 1.04
C LYS A 356 3.67 21.39 0.46
N ILE A 357 2.43 20.95 0.61
CA ILE A 357 1.23 21.76 0.39
C ILE A 357 0.54 22.00 1.74
N SER A 358 -0.13 23.15 1.86
CA SER A 358 -0.91 23.50 3.05
C SER A 358 -2.20 24.17 2.67
N LYS A 359 -3.27 23.91 3.43
CA LYS A 359 -4.55 24.60 3.31
C LYS A 359 -5.12 24.86 4.69
N ARG A 360 -5.38 26.13 4.96
CA ARG A 360 -5.86 26.61 6.26
C ARG A 360 -7.36 26.82 6.24
N TYR A 361 -8.02 26.39 7.30
CA TYR A 361 -9.46 26.45 7.44
C TYR A 361 -9.86 27.17 8.72
N TYR A 362 -10.86 28.04 8.60
CA TYR A 362 -11.55 28.65 9.73
C TYR A 362 -12.98 28.12 9.80
N PHE A 363 -13.24 27.26 10.77
CA PHE A 363 -14.56 26.75 11.09
C PHE A 363 -15.28 27.78 11.97
N ALA A 364 -15.96 28.69 11.30
CA ALA A 364 -16.51 29.91 11.87
C ALA A 364 -17.97 29.74 12.34
N PRO A 365 -18.41 30.55 13.31
CA PRO A 365 -19.83 30.75 13.55
C PRO A 365 -20.53 31.34 12.33
N SER A 366 -21.83 31.00 12.17
CA SER A 366 -22.68 31.61 11.14
C SER A 366 -22.85 33.12 11.31
N SER A 367 -22.78 33.63 12.55
CA SER A 367 -22.81 35.06 12.86
C SER A 367 -21.38 35.60 13.03
N ASN A 368 -21.10 36.78 12.49
CA ASN A 368 -19.81 37.45 12.70
C ASN A 368 -19.66 37.97 14.14
N ASP A 369 -20.76 38.34 14.79
CA ASP A 369 -20.80 38.87 16.16
C ASP A 369 -21.47 37.86 17.10
N LEU A 370 -20.93 36.64 17.16
CA LEU A 370 -21.46 35.62 18.06
C LEU A 370 -21.12 35.96 19.51
N THR A 371 -22.11 36.44 20.26
CA THR A 371 -22.04 36.49 21.73
C THR A 371 -22.43 35.14 22.31
N ILE A 372 -21.50 34.47 22.98
CA ILE A 372 -21.78 33.23 23.71
C ILE A 372 -22.41 33.62 25.04
N ASN A 373 -23.73 33.49 25.12
CA ASN A 373 -24.46 33.65 26.38
C ASN A 373 -24.24 32.40 27.25
N GLU A 374 -23.15 32.36 28.01
CA GLU A 374 -23.01 31.35 29.07
C GLU A 374 -24.04 31.63 30.17
N LYS A 375 -24.67 30.56 30.66
CA LYS A 375 -25.61 30.68 31.78
C LYS A 375 -24.84 31.17 33.00
N THR A 376 -25.41 32.12 33.75
CA THR A 376 -24.87 32.50 35.05
C THR A 376 -24.85 31.25 35.93
N VAL A 377 -23.66 30.85 36.39
CA VAL A 377 -23.50 29.77 37.35
C VAL A 377 -23.27 30.43 38.71
N GLU A 378 -24.21 30.25 39.62
CA GLU A 378 -24.05 30.69 41.01
C GLU A 378 -23.06 29.75 41.72
N TYR A 379 -22.11 30.35 42.44
CA TYR A 379 -21.20 29.64 43.33
C TYR A 379 -21.45 30.15 44.75
N PHE A 380 -21.70 29.25 45.69
CA PHE A 380 -21.78 29.62 47.10
C PHE A 380 -20.38 29.59 47.73
N THR A 381 -20.09 30.52 48.64
CA THR A 381 -18.81 30.60 49.37
C THR A 381 -18.44 29.32 50.13
N ASN A 382 -19.41 28.44 50.35
CA ASN A 382 -19.33 27.25 51.19
C ASN A 382 -19.22 25.97 50.33
N GLU A 383 -19.35 26.09 49.01
CA GLU A 383 -19.48 24.97 48.09
C GLU A 383 -18.10 24.46 47.66
N THR A 384 -17.67 23.33 48.23
CA THR A 384 -16.38 22.70 47.91
C THR A 384 -16.45 21.75 46.71
N SER A 385 -17.65 21.39 46.27
CA SER A 385 -17.93 20.39 45.23
C SER A 385 -17.82 20.94 43.80
N ARG A 386 -17.98 22.25 43.59
CA ARG A 386 -17.90 22.91 42.28
C ARG A 386 -16.96 24.11 42.34
N LYS A 387 -15.98 24.15 41.43
CA LYS A 387 -15.10 25.30 41.23
C LYS A 387 -15.46 26.01 39.93
N PRO A 388 -15.29 27.35 39.85
CA PRO A 388 -15.38 28.08 38.60
C PRO A 388 -14.51 27.40 37.53
N ASN A 389 -15.12 27.02 36.42
CA ASN A 389 -14.41 26.62 35.21
C ASN A 389 -14.97 27.42 34.04
N CYS A 390 -14.08 27.96 33.22
CA CYS A 390 -14.43 28.52 31.92
C CYS A 390 -14.03 27.49 30.86
N PRO A 391 -14.97 27.03 30.02
CA PRO A 391 -14.63 26.17 28.90
C PRO A 391 -13.74 26.93 27.91
N LEU A 392 -12.47 26.53 27.78
CA LEU A 392 -11.49 27.20 26.91
C LEU A 392 -11.69 26.89 25.41
N PHE A 393 -12.74 26.13 25.05
CA PHE A 393 -12.94 25.61 23.69
C PHE A 393 -13.06 26.72 22.62
N TYR A 394 -13.48 27.92 23.00
CA TYR A 394 -13.65 29.05 22.07
C TYR A 394 -12.43 29.97 21.96
N LEU A 395 -11.42 29.80 22.83
CA LEU A 395 -10.26 30.71 22.89
C LEU A 395 -9.29 30.56 21.73
N ASN A 396 -9.44 29.53 20.89
CA ASN A 396 -8.63 29.41 19.70
C ASN A 396 -9.05 30.43 18.63
N ILE A 397 -10.34 30.78 18.57
CA ILE A 397 -10.89 31.64 17.52
C ILE A 397 -11.27 33.04 18.02
N GLY A 398 -11.16 33.28 19.33
CA GLY A 398 -11.51 34.53 19.97
C GLY A 398 -10.70 34.77 21.24
N TYR A 399 -10.81 35.96 21.79
CA TYR A 399 -10.19 36.31 23.06
C TYR A 399 -11.28 36.68 24.07
N LEU A 400 -11.02 36.44 25.36
CA LEU A 400 -11.88 36.93 26.41
C LEU A 400 -11.79 38.46 26.41
N TYR A 401 -12.90 39.13 26.10
CA TYR A 401 -12.95 40.59 26.08
C TYR A 401 -13.26 41.18 27.46
N LYS A 402 -14.23 40.62 28.17
CA LYS A 402 -14.67 41.06 29.51
C LYS A 402 -15.24 39.88 30.29
N PHE A 403 -15.17 39.94 31.62
CA PHE A 403 -15.93 39.04 32.50
C PHE A 403 -16.56 39.81 33.67
N LYS A 404 -17.67 39.29 34.20
CA LYS A 404 -18.42 39.91 35.31
C LYS A 404 -18.39 38.98 36.52
N HIS A 405 -18.04 39.53 37.69
CA HIS A 405 -18.06 38.81 38.96
C HIS A 405 -18.69 39.71 40.04
N ASN A 406 -19.72 39.21 40.75
CA ASN A 406 -20.47 39.96 41.78
C ASN A 406 -20.83 41.38 41.32
N GLU A 407 -21.56 41.48 40.21
CA GLU A 407 -22.03 42.75 39.63
C GLU A 407 -20.93 43.71 39.12
N THR A 408 -19.66 43.39 39.31
CA THR A 408 -18.52 44.22 38.89
C THR A 408 -17.98 43.69 37.56
N GLU A 409 -18.00 44.52 36.52
CA GLU A 409 -17.33 44.24 35.24
C GLU A 409 -15.82 44.49 35.37
N LYS A 410 -15.02 43.57 34.82
CA LYS A 410 -13.57 43.74 34.67
C LYS A 410 -13.18 43.48 33.21
N ASP A 411 -12.35 44.39 32.70
CA ASP A 411 -11.71 44.30 31.39
C ASP A 411 -10.48 43.37 31.44
#